data_AF-A0A2J7Q1R4-F1
#
_entry.id   AF-A0A2J7Q1R4-F1
#
_cell.length_a   1.000
_cell.length_b   1.000
_cell.length_c   1.000
_cell.angle_alpha   90.00
_cell.angle_beta   90.00
_cell.angle_gamma   90.00
#
_symmetry.space_group_name_H-M   'P 1'
#
loop_
_entity.id
_entity.type
_entity.pdbx_description
1 polymer ?
#
loop_
_entity_poly.entity_id
_entity_poly.type
_entity_poly.pdbx_seq_one_letter_code
_entity_poly.pdbx_strand_id
1 'polypeptide(L)'
;MRELQAYKQTEAYKIFTQKQSEKKQREDKPVEATVQPEEDTEKEADYPGFDIPIFTEEFLDHNKAREAELRQLRKSNTDYEQQNAILQKHIENMKAAVEKLEVETMQQRNNNLALQQHLDHMRATLTASFQNIPLPGSNEVPTLNTIDNYMTRLHSLLLDSTTRDREALVATVRELVGRLEFHG
;
A
#
# COMPACT_ATOMS: atom_id res chain seq x y z
N MET A 1 6.74 -3.71 -13.78
CA MET A 1 5.62 -4.31 -14.56
C MET A 1 4.24 -4.08 -13.95
N ARG A 2 4.03 -4.06 -12.63
CA ARG A 2 2.72 -3.76 -12.00
C ARG A 2 2.18 -2.37 -12.34
N GLU A 3 3.04 -1.36 -12.38
CA GLU A 3 2.63 0.04 -12.64
C GLU A 3 2.06 0.23 -14.06
N LEU A 4 2.63 -0.46 -15.06
CA LEU A 4 2.10 -0.44 -16.41
C LEU A 4 0.70 -1.09 -16.49
N GLN A 5 0.45 -2.13 -15.70
CA GLN A 5 -0.87 -2.77 -15.62
C GLN A 5 -1.89 -1.85 -14.92
N ALA A 6 -1.50 -1.16 -13.84
CA ALA A 6 -2.34 -0.17 -13.18
C ALA A 6 -2.67 1.00 -14.12
N TYR A 7 -1.68 1.51 -14.86
CA TYR A 7 -1.87 2.58 -15.83
C TYR A 7 -2.91 2.20 -16.90
N LYS A 8 -2.86 0.98 -17.43
CA LYS A 8 -3.84 0.50 -18.43
C LYS A 8 -5.28 0.40 -17.91
N GLN A 9 -5.48 0.38 -16.59
CA GLN A 9 -6.82 0.34 -15.98
C GLN A 9 -7.39 1.73 -15.69
N THR A 10 -6.58 2.79 -15.81
CA THR A 10 -7.04 4.15 -15.55
C THR A 10 -7.92 4.69 -16.67
N GLU A 11 -8.83 5.60 -16.32
CA GLU A 11 -9.66 6.36 -17.27
C GLU A 11 -8.81 7.17 -18.26
N ALA A 12 -7.63 7.63 -17.83
CA ALA A 12 -6.68 8.33 -18.69
C ALA A 12 -6.22 7.47 -19.88
N TYR A 13 -5.97 6.18 -19.67
CA TYR A 13 -5.58 5.27 -20.74
C TYR A 13 -6.72 5.01 -21.72
N LYS A 14 -7.96 4.87 -21.21
CA LYS A 14 -9.16 4.72 -22.06
C LYS A 14 -9.36 5.93 -22.96
N ILE A 15 -9.26 7.13 -22.42
CA ILE A 15 -9.36 8.39 -23.17
C ILE A 15 -8.26 8.50 -24.24
N PHE A 16 -7.02 8.11 -23.89
CA PHE A 16 -5.91 8.09 -24.86
C PHE A 16 -6.17 7.12 -26.02
N THR A 17 -6.60 5.88 -25.73
CA THR A 17 -6.91 4.89 -26.77
C THR A 17 -8.09 5.32 -27.65
N GLN A 18 -9.11 5.96 -27.06
CA GLN A 18 -10.26 6.48 -27.79
C GLN A 18 -9.83 7.60 -28.75
N LYS A 19 -9.05 8.58 -28.28
CA LYS A 19 -8.49 9.65 -29.13
C LYS A 19 -7.62 9.09 -30.26
N GLN A 20 -6.84 8.05 -30.02
CA GLN A 20 -6.00 7.43 -31.03
C GLN A 20 -6.85 6.72 -32.12
N SER A 21 -7.94 6.06 -31.72
CA SER A 21 -8.89 5.45 -32.66
C SER A 21 -9.70 6.48 -33.46
N GLU A 22 -10.09 7.60 -32.85
CA GLU A 22 -10.76 8.72 -33.53
C GLU A 22 -9.84 9.41 -34.54
N LYS A 23 -8.53 9.51 -34.23
CA LYS A 23 -7.54 10.06 -35.16
C LYS A 23 -7.33 9.15 -36.37
N LYS A 24 -7.31 7.82 -36.17
CA LYS A 24 -7.26 6.82 -37.25
C LYS A 24 -8.50 6.83 -38.12
N GLN A 25 -9.70 7.02 -37.54
CA GLN A 25 -10.94 7.16 -38.31
C GLN A 25 -11.02 8.47 -39.13
N ARG A 26 -10.21 9.48 -38.78
CA ARG A 26 -10.08 10.72 -39.57
C ARG A 26 -9.08 10.60 -40.72
N GLU A 27 -8.17 9.63 -40.70
CA GLU A 27 -7.19 9.36 -41.77
C GLU A 27 -7.77 8.55 -42.94
N ASP A 28 -8.95 7.94 -42.80
CA ASP A 28 -9.65 7.19 -43.88
C ASP A 28 -10.49 8.08 -44.83
N LYS A 29 -10.38 9.41 -44.74
CA LYS A 29 -10.86 10.32 -45.80
C LYS A 29 -9.67 10.72 -46.68
N PRO A 30 -9.75 10.59 -48.02
CA PRO A 30 -8.64 10.90 -48.88
C PRO A 30 -8.43 12.41 -48.90
N VAL A 31 -7.40 12.86 -48.18
CA VAL A 31 -6.79 14.17 -48.40
C VAL A 31 -5.38 13.86 -48.86
N GLU A 32 -5.11 14.14 -50.13
CA GLU A 32 -3.77 14.05 -50.72
C GLU A 32 -2.78 14.84 -49.87
N ALA A 33 -1.96 14.13 -49.12
CA ALA A 33 -0.80 14.67 -48.45
C ALA A 33 0.33 14.77 -49.47
N THR A 34 0.65 16.00 -49.89
CA THR A 34 2.00 16.29 -50.40
C THR A 34 2.75 16.96 -49.26
N VAL A 35 3.60 16.19 -48.56
CA VAL A 35 4.58 16.72 -47.62
C VAL A 35 5.94 16.70 -48.33
N GLN A 36 6.46 17.90 -48.61
CA GLN A 36 7.88 18.14 -48.85
C GLN A 36 8.39 19.17 -47.82
N PRO A 37 9.71 19.16 -47.54
CA PRO A 37 10.28 19.72 -46.31
C PRO A 37 10.54 21.22 -46.40
N GLU A 38 10.36 21.86 -45.24
CA GLU A 38 10.92 23.15 -44.78
C GLU A 38 11.48 24.10 -45.86
N GLU A 39 10.64 25.03 -46.30
CA GLU A 39 11.08 26.39 -46.60
C GLU A 39 10.31 27.32 -45.66
N ASP A 40 11.07 28.20 -44.97
CA ASP A 40 10.59 29.38 -44.26
C ASP A 40 9.73 30.22 -45.21
N THR A 41 8.46 29.85 -45.30
CA THR A 41 7.41 30.73 -45.76
C THR A 41 6.51 30.89 -44.55
N GLU A 42 6.43 32.12 -44.07
CA GLU A 42 5.37 32.64 -43.25
C GLU A 42 4.03 32.34 -43.96
N LYS A 43 3.59 31.08 -43.87
CA LYS A 43 2.21 30.73 -44.13
C LYS A 43 1.49 31.28 -42.92
N GLU A 44 1.06 32.53 -43.05
CA GLU A 44 -0.10 33.04 -42.32
C GLU A 44 -1.11 31.91 -42.32
N ALA A 45 -1.20 31.22 -41.19
CA ALA A 45 -2.22 30.24 -40.98
C ALA A 45 -3.50 31.05 -41.09
N ASP A 46 -4.23 30.81 -42.19
CA ASP A 46 -5.54 31.39 -42.50
C ASP A 46 -6.48 31.02 -41.36
N TYR A 47 -6.38 31.80 -40.28
CA TYR A 47 -7.30 31.84 -39.18
C TYR A 47 -8.49 32.60 -39.76
N PRO A 48 -9.65 31.96 -39.97
CA PRO A 48 -10.81 32.62 -40.54
C PRO A 48 -11.24 33.73 -39.57
N GLY A 49 -10.82 34.96 -39.85
CA GLY A 49 -10.96 36.11 -38.95
C GLY A 49 -9.84 37.16 -38.98
N PHE A 50 -8.76 36.97 -39.77
CA PHE A 50 -7.73 38.01 -39.93
C PHE A 50 -8.07 39.07 -40.99
N ASP A 51 -8.95 38.78 -41.95
CA ASP A 51 -9.33 39.71 -43.01
C ASP A 51 -10.64 40.47 -42.70
N ILE A 52 -10.89 40.75 -41.41
CA ILE A 52 -12.03 41.57 -40.97
C ILE A 52 -11.59 43.03 -40.93
N PRO A 53 -12.17 43.93 -41.75
CA PRO A 53 -11.74 45.33 -41.77
C PRO A 53 -11.92 46.01 -40.41
N ILE A 54 -10.90 46.76 -39.98
CA ILE A 54 -10.93 47.53 -38.74
C ILE A 54 -12.10 48.53 -38.76
N PHE A 55 -12.72 48.73 -37.59
CA PHE A 55 -13.92 49.59 -37.40
C PHE A 55 -15.21 49.09 -38.07
N THR A 56 -15.32 47.80 -38.38
CA THR A 56 -16.59 47.16 -38.75
C THR A 56 -17.27 46.55 -37.52
N GLU A 57 -18.59 46.35 -37.60
CA GLU A 57 -19.36 45.64 -36.57
C GLU A 57 -18.82 44.21 -36.36
N GLU A 58 -18.45 43.54 -37.45
CA GLU A 58 -17.84 42.20 -37.43
C GLU A 58 -16.50 42.17 -36.66
N PHE A 59 -15.67 43.22 -36.79
CA PHE A 59 -14.42 43.33 -36.03
C PHE A 59 -14.68 43.47 -34.53
N LEU A 60 -15.66 44.27 -34.13
CA LEU A 60 -16.03 44.46 -32.73
C LEU A 60 -16.57 43.16 -32.11
N ASP A 61 -17.41 42.43 -32.84
CA ASP A 61 -17.96 41.16 -32.38
C ASP A 61 -16.89 40.06 -32.27
N HIS A 62 -15.99 39.96 -33.24
CA HIS A 62 -14.86 39.03 -33.16
C HIS A 62 -13.94 39.37 -31.98
N ASN A 63 -13.60 40.64 -31.77
CA ASN A 63 -12.79 41.08 -30.64
C ASN A 63 -13.46 40.72 -29.30
N LYS A 64 -14.76 41.01 -29.16
CA LYS A 64 -15.55 40.67 -27.98
C LYS A 64 -15.62 39.16 -27.73
N ALA A 65 -15.77 38.35 -28.77
CA ALA A 65 -15.76 36.89 -28.66
C ALA A 65 -14.38 36.38 -28.18
N ARG A 66 -13.29 36.92 -28.73
CA ARG A 66 -11.92 36.59 -28.30
C ARG A 66 -11.64 37.02 -26.86
N GLU A 67 -12.08 38.20 -26.45
CA GLU A 67 -11.96 38.64 -25.05
C GLU A 67 -12.73 37.72 -24.10
N ALA A 68 -13.93 37.29 -24.48
CA ALA A 68 -14.73 36.34 -23.72
C ALA A 68 -14.04 34.95 -23.61
N GLU A 69 -13.50 34.44 -24.72
CA GLU A 69 -12.71 33.20 -24.75
C GLU A 69 -11.48 33.30 -23.84
N LEU A 70 -10.71 34.39 -23.94
CA LEU A 70 -9.54 34.63 -23.11
C LEU A 70 -9.91 34.70 -21.62
N ARG A 71 -11.03 35.35 -21.29
CA ARG A 71 -11.55 35.39 -19.91
C ARG A 71 -11.93 34.00 -19.41
N GLN A 72 -12.58 33.18 -20.23
CA GLN A 72 -12.94 31.81 -19.89
C GLN A 72 -11.70 30.94 -19.69
N LEU A 73 -10.69 31.03 -20.58
CA LEU A 73 -9.42 30.32 -20.46
C LEU A 73 -8.69 30.70 -19.18
N ARG A 74 -8.62 32.00 -18.84
CA ARG A 74 -8.03 32.45 -17.57
C ARG A 74 -8.74 31.86 -16.36
N LYS A 75 -10.07 31.85 -16.36
CA LYS A 75 -10.87 31.22 -15.29
C LYS A 75 -10.54 29.73 -15.18
N SER A 76 -10.57 29.00 -16.28
CA SER A 76 -10.25 27.56 -16.31
C SER A 76 -8.83 27.28 -15.83
N ASN A 77 -7.87 28.12 -16.19
CA ASN A 77 -6.49 27.96 -15.74
C ASN A 77 -6.38 28.13 -14.22
N THR A 78 -7.02 29.15 -13.65
CA THR A 78 -7.09 29.32 -12.18
C THR A 78 -7.77 28.12 -11.51
N ASP A 79 -8.86 27.59 -12.07
CA ASP A 79 -9.54 26.42 -11.52
C ASP A 79 -8.62 25.18 -11.54
N TYR A 80 -7.83 24.98 -12.60
CA TYR A 80 -6.85 23.89 -12.67
C TYR A 80 -5.69 24.07 -11.70
N GLU A 81 -5.17 25.28 -11.53
CA GLU A 81 -4.13 25.59 -10.54
C GLU A 81 -4.60 25.26 -9.12
N GLN A 82 -5.85 25.59 -8.79
CA GLN A 82 -6.45 25.24 -7.50
C GLN A 82 -6.58 23.72 -7.31
N GLN A 83 -7.06 23.00 -8.33
CA GLN A 83 -7.16 21.54 -8.27
C GLN A 83 -5.79 20.88 -8.10
N ASN A 84 -4.78 21.36 -8.83
CA ASN A 84 -3.41 20.87 -8.71
C ASN A 84 -2.85 21.10 -7.30
N ALA A 85 -3.12 22.27 -6.69
CA ALA A 85 -2.70 22.55 -5.32
C ALA A 85 -3.36 21.60 -4.30
N ILE A 86 -4.65 21.29 -4.47
CA ILE A 86 -5.36 20.32 -3.62
C ILE A 86 -4.77 18.91 -3.78
N LEU A 87 -4.54 18.48 -5.02
CA LEU A 87 -3.96 17.16 -5.32
C LEU A 87 -2.56 17.03 -4.74
N GLN A 88 -1.73 18.07 -4.87
CA GLN A 88 -0.39 18.09 -4.31
C GLN A 88 -0.42 17.91 -2.79
N LYS A 89 -1.29 18.62 -2.09
CA LYS A 89 -1.50 18.47 -0.65
C LYS A 89 -1.98 17.05 -0.29
N HIS A 90 -2.86 16.46 -1.10
CA HIS A 90 -3.32 15.10 -0.86
C HIS A 90 -2.19 14.08 -1.01
N ILE A 91 -1.34 14.23 -2.03
CA ILE A 91 -0.14 13.40 -2.23
C ILE A 91 0.80 13.52 -1.03
N GLU A 92 1.05 14.73 -0.54
CA GLU A 92 1.89 14.95 0.65
C GLU A 92 1.32 14.27 1.88
N ASN A 93 0.01 14.41 2.12
CA ASN A 93 -0.68 13.74 3.23
C ASN A 93 -0.59 12.21 3.11
N MET A 94 -0.77 11.66 1.89
CA MET A 94 -0.65 10.22 1.65
C MET A 94 0.78 9.73 1.90
N LYS A 95 1.80 10.47 1.45
CA LYS A 95 3.21 10.12 1.71
C LYS A 95 3.52 10.09 3.21
N ALA A 96 3.07 11.09 3.96
CA ALA A 96 3.22 11.13 5.41
C ALA A 96 2.50 9.96 6.10
N ALA A 97 1.31 9.59 5.62
CA ALA A 97 0.58 8.43 6.14
C ALA A 97 1.32 7.11 5.85
N VAL A 98 1.90 6.95 4.66
CA VAL A 98 2.71 5.77 4.31
C VAL A 98 3.94 5.68 5.22
N GLU A 99 4.69 6.75 5.38
CA GLU A 99 5.88 6.78 6.24
C GLU A 99 5.53 6.40 7.69
N LYS A 100 4.43 6.95 8.22
CA LYS A 100 3.93 6.60 9.55
C LYS A 100 3.60 5.11 9.66
N LEU A 101 2.89 4.54 8.67
CA LEU A 101 2.54 3.12 8.66
C LEU A 101 3.77 2.22 8.52
N GLU A 102 4.80 2.64 7.79
CA GLU A 102 6.07 1.90 7.68
C GLU A 102 6.79 1.84 9.02
N VAL A 103 6.87 2.96 9.75
CA VAL A 103 7.44 3.03 11.10
C VAL A 103 6.66 2.13 12.07
N GLU A 104 5.34 2.23 12.09
CA GLU A 104 4.48 1.40 12.94
C GLU A 104 4.64 -0.09 12.61
N THR A 105 4.72 -0.45 11.33
CA THR A 105 4.95 -1.83 10.88
C THR A 105 6.30 -2.34 11.35
N MET A 106 7.36 -1.53 11.25
CA MET A 106 8.69 -1.91 11.72
C MET A 106 8.69 -2.12 13.24
N GLN A 107 8.06 -1.22 14.00
CA GLN A 107 7.94 -1.36 15.45
C GLN A 107 7.17 -2.63 15.85
N GLN A 108 6.06 -2.93 15.16
CA GLN A 108 5.29 -4.15 15.41
C GLN A 108 6.09 -5.42 15.11
N ARG A 109 6.91 -5.43 14.04
CA ARG A 109 7.82 -6.54 13.74
C ARG A 109 8.86 -6.74 14.84
N ASN A 110 9.47 -5.67 15.32
CA ASN A 110 10.45 -5.74 16.41
C ASN A 110 9.82 -6.27 17.71
N ASN A 111 8.61 -5.80 18.04
CA ASN A 111 7.89 -6.29 19.21
C ASN A 111 7.52 -7.78 19.09
N ASN A 112 7.05 -8.22 17.92
CA ASN A 112 6.77 -9.65 17.68
C ASN A 112 8.03 -10.49 17.81
N LEU A 113 9.17 -10.03 17.29
CA LEU A 113 10.45 -10.73 17.42
C LEU A 113 10.86 -10.86 18.89
N ALA A 114 10.75 -9.78 19.68
CA ALA A 114 11.07 -9.81 21.10
C ALA A 114 10.15 -10.76 21.88
N LEU A 115 8.85 -10.75 21.60
CA LEU A 115 7.90 -11.69 22.21
C LEU A 115 8.21 -13.14 21.83
N GLN A 116 8.56 -13.39 20.57
CA GLN A 116 8.95 -14.73 20.11
C GLN A 116 10.22 -15.20 20.83
N GLN A 117 11.23 -14.33 20.97
CA GLN A 117 12.45 -14.64 21.72
C GLN A 117 12.16 -14.96 23.18
N HIS A 118 11.28 -14.21 23.84
CA HIS A 118 10.87 -14.47 25.21
C HIS A 118 10.13 -15.81 25.33
N LEU A 119 9.21 -16.12 24.40
CA LEU A 119 8.53 -17.42 24.35
C LEU A 119 9.51 -18.58 24.15
N ASP A 120 10.47 -18.43 23.24
CA ASP A 120 11.48 -19.46 22.98
C ASP A 120 12.40 -19.66 24.19
N HIS A 121 12.76 -18.57 24.88
CA HIS A 121 13.48 -18.64 26.14
C HIS A 121 12.68 -19.39 27.21
N MET A 122 11.41 -19.06 27.42
CA MET A 122 10.54 -19.76 28.36
C MET A 122 10.43 -21.25 28.03
N ARG A 123 10.21 -21.60 26.75
CA ARG A 123 10.14 -22.99 26.30
C ARG A 123 11.44 -23.74 26.56
N ALA A 124 12.59 -23.13 26.31
CA ALA A 124 13.89 -23.72 26.59
C ALA A 124 14.10 -23.95 28.09
N THR A 125 13.80 -22.95 28.92
CA THR A 125 13.94 -23.03 30.37
C THR A 125 13.02 -24.12 30.95
N LEU A 126 11.76 -24.19 30.51
CA LEU A 126 10.82 -25.23 30.92
C LEU A 126 11.27 -26.63 30.44
N THR A 127 11.74 -26.75 29.20
CA THR A 127 12.25 -28.04 28.69
C THR A 127 13.42 -28.52 29.53
N ALA A 128 14.37 -27.64 29.85
CA ALA A 128 15.54 -27.98 30.65
C ALA A 128 15.20 -28.36 32.10
N SER A 129 14.25 -27.66 32.74
CA SER A 129 13.87 -27.93 34.12
C SER A 129 13.09 -29.24 34.27
N PHE A 130 12.26 -29.59 33.29
CA PHE A 130 11.41 -30.77 33.33
C PHE A 130 11.95 -31.99 32.56
N GLN A 131 13.14 -31.91 31.93
CA GLN A 131 13.70 -33.00 31.10
C GLN A 131 13.80 -34.37 31.80
N ASN A 132 13.94 -34.37 33.13
CA ASN A 132 14.07 -35.59 33.94
C ASN A 132 12.76 -36.01 34.62
N ILE A 133 11.63 -35.41 34.25
CA ILE A 133 10.31 -35.72 34.80
C ILE A 133 9.47 -36.38 33.70
N PRO A 134 9.37 -37.71 33.69
CA PRO A 134 8.45 -38.41 32.81
C PRO A 134 7.01 -38.27 33.31
N LEU A 135 6.06 -38.06 32.39
CA LEU A 135 4.64 -38.03 32.74
C LEU A 135 4.14 -39.43 33.18
N PRO A 136 3.40 -39.53 34.30
CA PRO A 136 2.75 -40.77 34.71
C PRO A 136 1.87 -41.37 33.60
N GLY A 137 2.04 -42.67 33.33
CA GLY A 137 1.24 -43.42 32.36
C GLY A 137 1.72 -43.35 30.91
N SER A 138 2.37 -42.27 30.48
CA SER A 138 2.95 -42.16 29.12
C SER A 138 4.48 -42.25 29.08
N ASN A 139 5.16 -42.00 30.20
CA ASN A 139 6.62 -41.84 30.29
C ASN A 139 7.20 -40.81 29.30
N GLU A 140 6.37 -39.86 28.86
CA GLU A 140 6.77 -38.79 27.95
C GLU A 140 7.60 -37.75 28.71
N VAL A 141 8.72 -37.34 28.13
CA VAL A 141 9.57 -36.24 28.61
C VAL A 141 9.46 -35.03 27.68
N PRO A 142 9.60 -33.80 28.18
CA PRO A 142 9.44 -32.62 27.36
C PRO A 142 10.61 -32.45 26.38
N THR A 143 10.28 -31.94 25.19
CA THR A 143 11.24 -31.44 24.19
C THR A 143 10.82 -30.03 23.78
N LEU A 144 11.69 -29.27 23.11
CA LEU A 144 11.36 -27.91 22.63
C LEU A 144 10.08 -27.87 21.76
N ASN A 145 9.79 -28.95 21.03
CA ASN A 145 8.62 -29.04 20.16
C ASN A 145 7.37 -29.56 20.88
N THR A 146 7.53 -30.25 22.01
CA THR A 146 6.43 -30.90 22.74
C THR A 146 6.11 -30.24 24.07
N ILE A 147 6.90 -29.25 24.51
CA ILE A 147 6.81 -28.65 25.84
C ILE A 147 5.42 -28.10 26.16
N ASP A 148 4.75 -27.44 25.22
CA ASP A 148 3.41 -26.86 25.47
C ASP A 148 2.36 -27.96 25.74
N ASN A 149 2.41 -29.04 24.96
CA ASN A 149 1.53 -30.20 25.13
C ASN A 149 1.86 -30.96 26.43
N TYR A 150 3.16 -31.13 26.72
CA TYR A 150 3.64 -31.72 27.96
C TYR A 150 3.13 -30.93 29.18
N MET A 151 3.25 -29.60 29.17
CA MET A 151 2.81 -28.75 30.28
C MET A 151 1.29 -28.79 30.47
N THR A 152 0.53 -28.85 29.37
CA THR A 152 -0.93 -29.01 29.42
C THR A 152 -1.32 -30.35 30.04
N ARG A 153 -0.67 -31.45 29.63
CA ARG A 153 -0.89 -32.80 30.19
C ARG A 153 -0.47 -32.89 31.65
N LEU A 154 0.69 -32.33 32.00
CA LEU A 154 1.17 -32.23 33.37
C LEU A 154 0.14 -31.52 34.24
N HIS A 155 -0.37 -30.36 33.79
CA HIS A 155 -1.40 -29.63 34.50
C HIS A 155 -2.68 -30.45 34.71
N SER A 156 -3.16 -31.15 33.68
CA SER A 156 -4.31 -32.05 33.81
C SER A 156 -4.08 -33.17 34.84
N LEU A 157 -2.90 -33.80 34.84
CA LEU A 157 -2.54 -34.86 35.81
C LEU A 157 -2.41 -34.34 37.23
N LEU A 158 -1.95 -33.09 37.41
CA LEU A 158 -1.90 -32.42 38.71
C LEU A 158 -3.29 -32.11 39.26
N LEU A 159 -4.29 -31.90 38.41
CA LEU A 159 -5.68 -31.67 38.81
C LEU A 159 -6.44 -32.96 39.09
N ASP A 160 -6.13 -34.05 38.36
CA ASP A 160 -6.78 -35.34 38.52
C ASP A 160 -6.41 -36.01 39.87
N SER A 161 -7.42 -36.29 40.70
CA SER A 161 -7.26 -36.93 42.00
C SER A 161 -6.98 -38.44 41.93
N THR A 162 -7.17 -39.05 40.77
CA THR A 162 -6.93 -40.49 40.56
C THR A 162 -5.50 -40.79 40.14
N THR A 163 -4.69 -39.77 39.87
CA THR A 163 -3.28 -39.92 39.49
C THR A 163 -2.48 -40.57 40.63
N ARG A 164 -1.86 -41.70 40.33
CA ARG A 164 -0.95 -42.39 41.26
C ARG A 164 0.28 -41.51 41.51
N ASP A 165 0.73 -41.43 42.76
CA ASP A 165 1.88 -40.63 43.20
C ASP A 165 1.74 -39.10 42.98
N ARG A 166 0.51 -38.60 42.86
CA ARG A 166 0.18 -37.18 42.65
C ARG A 166 0.86 -36.24 43.65
N GLU A 167 0.86 -36.57 44.94
CA GLU A 167 1.43 -35.69 45.97
C GLU A 167 2.94 -35.51 45.80
N ALA A 168 3.66 -36.58 45.47
CA ALA A 168 5.08 -36.53 45.18
C ALA A 168 5.35 -35.68 43.93
N LEU A 169 4.56 -35.90 42.86
CA LEU A 169 4.65 -35.10 41.64
C LEU A 169 4.40 -33.60 41.91
N VAL A 170 3.37 -33.26 42.68
CA VAL A 170 3.07 -31.88 43.07
C VAL A 170 4.24 -31.25 43.84
N ALA A 171 4.85 -31.99 44.78
CA ALA A 171 6.00 -31.50 45.54
C ALA A 171 7.19 -31.20 44.63
N THR A 172 7.55 -32.13 43.72
CA THR A 172 8.65 -31.95 42.77
C THR A 172 8.40 -30.80 41.80
N VAL A 173 7.17 -30.68 41.27
CA VAL A 173 6.81 -29.58 40.37
C VAL A 173 6.89 -28.24 41.09
N ARG A 174 6.39 -28.13 42.33
CA ARG A 174 6.50 -26.90 43.13
C ARG A 174 7.95 -26.49 43.37
N GLU A 175 8.81 -27.46 43.70
CA GLU A 175 10.23 -27.21 43.90
C GLU A 175 10.90 -26.71 42.62
N LEU A 176 10.66 -27.36 41.47
CA LEU A 176 11.24 -26.93 40.20
C LEU A 176 10.74 -25.56 39.76
N VAL A 177 9.45 -25.32 39.86
CA VAL A 177 8.86 -24.01 39.52
C VAL A 177 9.40 -22.92 40.45
N GLY A 178 9.63 -23.22 41.73
CA GLY A 178 10.26 -22.30 42.67
C GLY A 178 11.70 -21.92 42.32
N ARG A 179 12.38 -22.73 41.50
CA ARG A 179 13.75 -22.46 40.99
C ARG A 179 13.75 -21.81 39.60
N LEU A 180 12.60 -21.70 38.93
CA LEU A 180 12.50 -21.06 37.63
C LEU A 180 12.59 -19.54 37.80
N GLU A 181 13.77 -18.98 37.54
CA GLU A 181 13.92 -17.54 37.39
C GLU A 181 13.45 -17.13 35.99
N PHE A 182 12.19 -16.69 35.88
CA PHE A 182 11.70 -16.05 34.66
C PHE A 182 12.25 -14.63 34.59
N HIS A 183 13.42 -14.48 33.98
CA HIS A 183 13.92 -13.17 33.59
C HIS A 183 13.16 -12.74 32.33
N GLY A 184 12.27 -11.76 32.51
CA GLY A 184 11.51 -11.11 31.43
C GLY A 184 12.33 -10.06 30.70
#